data_AF-A0A533B8T9-F1
#
_entry.id   AF-A0A533B8T9-F1
#
_cell.length_a   1.000
_cell.length_b   1.000
_cell.length_c   1.000
_cell.angle_alpha   90.00
_cell.angle_beta   90.00
_cell.angle_gamma   90.00
#
_symmetry.space_group_name_H-M   'P 1'
#
loop_
_entity.id
_entity.type
_entity.pdbx_description
1 polymer ?
#
loop_
_entity_poly.entity_id
_entity_poly.type
_entity_poly.pdbx_seq_one_letter_code
_entity_poly.pdbx_strand_id
1 'polypeptide(L)' 'MNQEQFGQFWAQLKTPLKAKWEKITDEDLLEIQGDLAKFSGILQKRYGEVQKEEVNTWANRRYSHWTGNYIGYQDPKPAS' A
#
# COMPACT_ATOMS: atom_id res chain seq x y z
N MET A 1 4.92 7.01 4.75
CA MET A 1 3.74 7.92 4.75
C MET A 1 3.08 7.91 6.12
N ASN A 2 2.46 9.01 6.56
CA ASN A 2 1.70 9.10 7.82
C ASN A 2 0.22 8.74 7.62
N GLN A 3 -0.53 8.54 8.71
CA GLN A 3 -1.96 8.20 8.69
C GLN A 3 -2.80 9.18 7.84
N GLU A 4 -2.67 10.49 8.05
CA GLU A 4 -3.44 11.49 7.29
C GLU A 4 -3.14 11.42 5.79
N GLN A 5 -1.86 11.28 5.44
CA GLN A 5 -1.40 11.14 4.06
C GLN A 5 -1.95 9.86 3.41
N PHE A 6 -1.97 8.76 4.16
CA PHE A 6 -2.52 7.50 3.71
C PHE A 6 -4.02 7.61 3.44
N GLY A 7 -4.77 8.26 4.34
CA GLY A 7 -6.20 8.53 4.14
C GLY A 7 -6.49 9.33 2.88
N GLN A 8 -5.72 10.38 2.60
CA GLN A 8 -5.85 11.17 1.36
C GLN A 8 -5.54 10.34 0.10
N PHE A 9 -4.49 9.50 0.17
CA PHE A 9 -4.06 8.66 -0.94
C PHE A 9 -4.94 7.41 -1.13
N TRP A 10 -5.69 7.00 -0.11
CA TRP A 10 -6.44 5.74 -0.08
C TRP A 10 -7.37 5.55 -1.28
N ALA A 11 -8.07 6.61 -1.68
CA ALA A 11 -9.00 6.57 -2.81
C ALA A 11 -8.30 6.17 -4.13
N GLN A 12 -7.03 6.56 -4.29
CA GLN A 12 -6.18 6.20 -5.43
C GLN A 12 -5.49 4.85 -5.24
N LEU A 13 -5.22 4.45 -3.99
CA LEU A 13 -4.53 3.21 -3.66
C LEU A 13 -5.43 1.97 -3.75
N LYS A 14 -6.71 2.06 -3.36
CA LYS A 14 -7.61 0.89 -3.22
C LYS A 14 -7.76 0.08 -4.53
N THR A 15 -7.92 0.76 -5.66
CA THR A 15 -8.11 0.13 -6.98
C THR A 15 -6.88 -0.69 -7.38
N PRO A 16 -5.67 -0.10 -7.41
CA PRO A 16 -4.48 -0.88 -7.71
C PRO A 16 -4.09 -1.87 -6.62
N LEU A 17 -4.43 -1.60 -5.35
CA LEU A 17 -4.17 -2.54 -4.27
C LEU A 17 -4.93 -3.84 -4.52
N LYS A 18 -6.23 -3.75 -4.83
CA LYS A 18 -7.04 -4.90 -5.23
C LYS A 18 -6.50 -5.62 -6.46
N ALA A 19 -6.08 -4.86 -7.48
CA ALA A 19 -5.59 -5.44 -8.73
C ALA A 19 -4.23 -6.16 -8.59
N LYS A 20 -3.35 -5.67 -7.72
CA LYS A 20 -2.00 -6.23 -7.52
C LYS A 20 -1.98 -7.35 -6.47
N TRP A 21 -2.87 -7.29 -5.48
CA TRP A 21 -2.87 -8.16 -4.31
C TRP A 21 -4.17 -8.98 -4.26
N GLU A 22 -4.16 -10.13 -4.91
CA GLU A 22 -5.34 -11.01 -5.09
C GLU A 22 -6.03 -11.47 -3.79
N LYS A 23 -5.28 -11.58 -2.68
CA LYS A 23 -5.85 -11.97 -1.37
C LYS A 23 -6.55 -10.82 -0.65
N ILE A 24 -6.45 -9.58 -1.15
CA ILE A 24 -7.20 -8.44 -0.62
C ILE A 24 -8.58 -8.44 -1.26
N THR A 25 -9.62 -8.59 -0.42
CA THR A 25 -11.00 -8.56 -0.88
C THR A 25 -11.59 -7.15 -0.82
N ASP A 26 -12.75 -6.94 -1.46
CA ASP A 26 -13.48 -5.67 -1.33
C ASP A 26 -13.86 -5.36 0.13
N GLU A 27 -14.18 -6.39 0.91
CA GLU A 27 -14.47 -6.25 2.34
C GLU A 27 -13.26 -5.71 3.12
N ASP A 28 -12.06 -6.22 2.81
CA ASP A 28 -10.83 -5.72 3.41
C ASP A 28 -10.60 -4.23 3.08
N LEU A 29 -10.85 -3.82 1.83
CA LEU A 29 -10.72 -2.42 1.42
C LEU A 29 -11.73 -1.52 2.14
N LEU A 30 -12.95 -2.01 2.35
CA LEU A 30 -13.98 -1.31 3.11
C LEU A 30 -13.62 -1.24 4.61
N GLU A 31 -13.00 -2.26 5.17
CA GLU A 31 -12.52 -2.24 6.55
C GLU A 31 -11.40 -1.21 6.73
N ILE A 32 -10.43 -1.19 5.80
CA ILE A 32 -9.26 -0.30 5.84
C ILE A 32 -9.71 1.16 5.82
N GLN A 33 -10.55 1.56 4.86
CA GLN A 33 -11.13 2.90 4.80
C GLN A 33 -10.11 4.06 4.96
N GLY A 34 -8.87 3.85 4.50
CA GLY A 34 -7.79 4.84 4.63
C GLY A 34 -7.16 4.91 6.02
N ASP A 35 -7.36 3.90 6.86
CA ASP A 35 -6.70 3.72 8.15
C ASP A 35 -5.47 2.82 8.04
N LEU A 36 -4.29 3.38 8.34
CA LEU A 36 -3.00 2.71 8.21
C LEU A 36 -2.80 1.58 9.22
N ALA A 37 -3.43 1.66 10.40
CA ALA A 37 -3.36 0.61 11.41
C ALA A 37 -4.21 -0.60 10.99
N LYS A 38 -5.44 -0.37 10.51
CA LYS A 38 -6.30 -1.41 9.93
C LYS A 38 -5.67 -2.04 8.70
N PHE A 39 -5.08 -1.23 7.82
CA PHE A 39 -4.30 -1.72 6.69
C PHE A 39 -3.23 -2.72 7.13
N SER A 40 -2.38 -2.34 8.09
CA SER A 40 -1.33 -3.25 8.60
C SER A 40 -1.91 -4.52 9.22
N GLY A 41 -3.01 -4.42 9.97
CA GLY A 41 -3.68 -5.56 10.57
C GLY A 41 -4.27 -6.54 9.55
N ILE A 42 -4.91 -6.03 8.50
CA ILE A 42 -5.45 -6.86 7.41
C ILE A 42 -4.34 -7.52 6.62
N LEU A 43 -3.28 -6.77 6.30
CA LEU A 43 -2.13 -7.35 5.60
C LEU A 43 -1.51 -8.50 6.40
N GLN A 44 -1.34 -8.33 7.71
CA GLN A 44 -0.84 -9.40 8.56
C GLN A 44 -1.79 -10.62 8.55
N LYS A 45 -3.11 -10.43 8.60
CA LYS A 45 -4.10 -11.51 8.55
C LYS A 45 -4.11 -12.27 7.21
N ARG A 46 -3.99 -11.56 6.08
CA ARG A 46 -4.10 -12.13 4.73
C ARG A 46 -2.78 -12.70 4.20
N TYR A 47 -1.68 -12.05 4.53
CA TYR A 47 -0.37 -12.27 3.91
C TYR A 47 0.72 -12.69 4.91
N GLY A 48 0.49 -12.54 6.22
CA GLY A 48 1.50 -12.76 7.24
C GLY A 48 2.55 -11.64 7.29
N GLU A 49 3.56 -11.80 8.12
CA GLU A 49 4.51 -10.74 8.45
C GLU A 49 5.45 -10.37 7.28
N VAL A 50 5.96 -11.37 6.56
CA VAL A 50 6.93 -11.20 5.46
C VAL A 50 6.31 -10.43 4.28
N GLN A 51 5.13 -10.82 3.83
CA GLN A 51 4.48 -10.16 2.69
C GLN A 51 3.83 -8.82 3.06
N LYS A 52 3.49 -8.59 4.34
CA LYS A 52 3.01 -7.28 4.82
C LYS A 52 3.99 -6.16 4.48
N GLU A 53 5.30 -6.44 4.60
CA GLU A 53 6.35 -5.47 4.34
C GLU A 53 6.44 -5.16 2.85
N GLU A 54 6.23 -6.15 2.00
CA GLU A 54 6.18 -5.98 0.54
C GLU A 54 5.01 -5.08 0.13
N VAL A 55 3.81 -5.33 0.68
CA VAL A 55 2.64 -4.48 0.39
C VAL A 55 2.84 -3.06 0.92
N ASN A 56 3.38 -2.89 2.13
CA ASN A 56 3.69 -1.58 2.70
C ASN A 56 4.72 -0.82 1.86
N THR A 57 5.78 -1.50 1.42
CA THR A 57 6.81 -0.93 0.56
C THR A 57 6.22 -0.49 -0.77
N TRP A 58 5.42 -1.35 -1.39
CA TRP A 58 4.71 -1.05 -2.64
C TRP A 58 3.77 0.16 -2.50
N ALA A 59 3.00 0.23 -1.41
CA ALA A 59 2.09 1.34 -1.14
C ALA A 59 2.85 2.67 -0.93
N ASN A 60 3.96 2.64 -0.19
CA ASN A 60 4.81 3.82 0.01
C ASN A 60 5.44 4.31 -1.30
N ARG A 61 5.94 3.41 -2.16
CA ARG A 61 6.46 3.79 -3.49
C ARG A 61 5.39 4.52 -4.30
N ARG A 62 4.18 3.96 -4.34
CA ARG A 62 3.08 4.54 -5.09
C ARG A 62 2.63 5.89 -4.55
N TYR A 63 2.70 6.08 -3.22
CA TYR A 63 2.49 7.38 -2.59
C TYR A 63 3.56 8.41 -3.01
N SER A 64 4.85 8.03 -3.08
CA SER A 64 5.92 8.89 -3.57
C SER A 64 5.72 9.29 -5.04
N HIS A 65 5.27 8.36 -5.89
CA HIS A 65 4.87 8.68 -7.27
C HIS A 65 3.70 9.66 -7.30
N TRP A 66 2.68 9.45 -6.47
CA TRP A 66 1.45 10.26 -6.47
C TRP A 66 1.69 11.70 -5.99
N THR A 67 2.55 11.89 -4.98
CA THR A 67 2.86 13.21 -4.43
C THR A 67 3.87 14.02 -5.27
N GLY A 68 4.44 13.44 -6.33
CA GLY A 68 5.53 14.04 -7.09
C GLY A 68 6.85 14.18 -6.29
N ASN A 69 6.88 13.73 -5.04
CA ASN A 69 8.05 13.74 -4.18
C ASN A 69 8.84 12.44 -4.37
N TYR A 70 9.38 12.24 -5.57
CA TYR A 70 10.21 11.08 -5.92
C TYR A 70 11.67 11.24 -5.46
N ILE A 71 11.86 11.71 -4.23
CA ILE A 71 13.18 11.94 -3.64
C ILE A 71 13.46 10.80 -2.65
N GLY A 72 14.22 9.79 -3.08
CA GLY A 72 14.95 8.92 -2.15
C GLY A 72 14.86 7.39 -2.33
N TYR A 73 14.00 6.86 -3.20
CA TYR A 73 14.00 5.42 -3.50
C TYR A 73 14.15 5.21 -5.01
N GLN A 74 15.38 4.90 -5.42
CA GLN A 74 15.63 4.32 -6.73
C GLN A 74 14.90 2.98 -6.80
N ASP A 75 14.07 2.78 -7.83
CA ASP A 75 13.65 1.43 -8.22
C ASP A 75 14.89 0.53 -8.26
N PRO A 76 14.83 -0.73 -7.79
CA PRO A 76 15.90 -1.67 -8.11
C PRO A 76 16.05 -1.63 -9.62
N LYS A 77 17.22 -1.18 -10.08
CA LYS A 77 17.58 -1.09 -11.49
C LYS A 77 17.10 -2.39 -12.13
N PRO A 78 16.25 -2.37 -13.18
CA PRO A 78 15.85 -3.60 -13.83
C PRO A 78 17.13 -4.34 -14.18
N ALA A 79 17.29 -5.54 -13.65
CA ALA A 79 18.42 -6.38 -14.00
C ALA A 79 18.34 -6.60 -15.51
N SER A 80 19.24 -5.95 -16.25
CA SER A 80 19.44 -6.17 -17.69
C SER A 80 20.09 -7.52 -17.93
#